data_AF-A0A352FPQ7-F1
#
_entry.id   AF-A0A352FPQ7-F1
#
_cell.length_a   1.000
_cell.length_b   1.000
_cell.length_c   1.000
_cell.angle_alpha   90.00
_cell.angle_beta   90.00
_cell.angle_gamma   90.00
#
_symmetry.space_group_name_H-M   'P 1'
#
loop_
_entity.id
_entity.type
_entity.pdbx_description
1 polymer ?
#
loop_
_entity_poly.entity_id
_entity_poly.type
_entity_poly.pdbx_seq_one_letter_code
_entity_poly.pdbx_strand_id
1 'polypeptide(L)'
;DDSEIVVTYLARAIEPGTTNRIRLMETYADSKSYYLDGDELVWDRTFGRLRNTVVLPPGWYLTGLASPATIETLPDGRVSVYIVNPRNDDVRVYLRARRRPASEK
;
A
#
# COMPACT_ATOMS: atom_id res chain seq x y z
N ASP A 1 24.59 2.58 7.32
CA ASP A 1 23.93 1.32 7.68
C ASP A 1 22.87 1.75 8.67
N ASP A 2 21.72 2.18 8.11
CA ASP A 2 20.77 3.06 8.78
C ASP A 2 19.51 2.28 9.13
N SER A 3 19.67 0.99 9.42
CA SER A 3 18.56 0.10 9.70
C SER A 3 18.04 0.32 11.10
N GLU A 4 16.74 0.57 11.23
CA GLU A 4 16.06 0.68 12.51
C GLU A 4 15.18 -0.55 12.79
N ILE A 5 15.21 -1.03 14.04
CA ILE A 5 14.35 -2.11 14.49
C ILE A 5 13.12 -1.50 15.14
N VAL A 6 11.95 -1.78 14.56
CA VAL A 6 10.67 -1.40 15.17
C VAL A 6 10.18 -2.55 16.05
N VAL A 7 10.15 -2.30 17.37
CA VAL A 7 9.67 -3.25 18.37
C VAL A 7 8.31 -2.81 18.89
N THR A 8 7.36 -3.73 18.95
CA THR A 8 6.07 -3.51 19.60
C THR A 8 5.88 -4.50 20.74
N TYR A 9 5.43 -4.00 21.89
CA TYR A 9 5.14 -4.84 23.05
C TYR A 9 3.68 -5.23 23.06
N LEU A 10 3.42 -6.50 23.34
CA LEU A 10 2.05 -6.98 23.51
C LEU A 10 1.47 -6.41 24.79
N ALA A 11 0.21 -5.97 24.75
CA ALA A 11 -0.49 -5.47 25.92
C ALA A 11 -0.66 -6.54 27.02
N ARG A 12 -0.57 -7.83 26.65
CA ARG A 12 -0.59 -8.99 27.54
C ARG A 12 0.07 -10.19 26.87
N ALA A 13 0.46 -11.19 27.66
CA ALA A 13 0.91 -12.49 27.16
C ALA A 13 -0.19 -13.16 26.31
N ILE A 14 0.22 -13.99 25.34
CA ILE A 14 -0.70 -14.78 24.50
C ILE A 14 -0.89 -16.13 25.15
N GLU A 15 -2.13 -16.45 25.52
CA GLU A 15 -2.48 -17.75 26.08
C GLU A 15 -2.48 -18.84 24.99
N PRO A 16 -2.21 -20.11 25.34
CA PRO A 16 -2.27 -21.21 24.39
C PRO A 16 -3.60 -21.25 23.63
N GLY A 17 -3.52 -21.35 22.29
CA GLY A 17 -4.69 -21.41 21.41
C GLY A 17 -5.36 -20.06 21.12
N THR A 18 -4.84 -18.94 21.64
CA THR A 18 -5.40 -17.61 21.39
C THR A 18 -4.60 -16.83 20.36
N THR A 19 -5.22 -15.79 19.79
CA THR A 19 -4.56 -14.87 18.87
C THR A 19 -4.75 -13.43 19.34
N ASN A 20 -3.81 -12.56 18.97
CA ASN A 20 -3.91 -11.12 19.19
C ASN A 20 -3.68 -10.38 17.87
N ARG A 21 -4.43 -9.31 17.63
CA ARG A 21 -4.30 -8.48 16.43
C ARG A 21 -3.61 -7.18 16.79
N ILE A 22 -2.48 -6.95 16.16
CA ILE A 22 -1.69 -5.73 16.34
C ILE A 22 -1.86 -4.86 15.09
N ARG A 23 -1.98 -3.54 15.28
CA ARG A 23 -1.91 -2.55 14.21
C ARG A 23 -0.66 -1.72 14.42
N LEU A 24 0.27 -1.84 13.47
CA LEU A 24 1.39 -0.91 13.32
C LEU A 24 0.97 0.14 12.29
N MET A 25 1.23 1.40 12.60
CA MET A 25 0.98 2.53 11.71
C MET A 25 2.23 3.37 11.68
N GLU A 26 2.86 3.43 10.51
CA GLU A 26 4.16 4.05 10.33
C GLU A 26 4.13 4.89 9.05
N THR A 27 4.95 5.93 9.04
CA THR A 27 5.19 6.77 7.86
C THR A 27 6.60 6.51 7.40
N TYR A 28 6.76 6.01 6.18
CA TYR A 28 8.07 5.71 5.59
C TYR A 28 8.30 6.58 4.36
N ALA A 29 9.56 6.95 4.14
CA ALA A 29 10.04 7.49 2.88
C ALA A 29 10.86 6.41 2.16
N ASP A 30 10.50 6.10 0.92
CA ASP A 30 11.19 5.11 0.10
C ASP A 30 11.19 5.58 -1.36
N SER A 31 12.15 6.42 -1.71
CA SER A 31 12.28 7.00 -3.05
C SER A 31 12.63 5.96 -4.13
N LYS A 32 13.01 4.74 -3.75
CA LYS A 32 13.28 3.65 -4.70
C LYS A 32 11.99 2.97 -5.15
N SER A 33 11.06 2.77 -4.23
CA SER A 33 9.79 2.06 -4.50
C SER A 33 8.59 2.98 -4.73
N TYR A 34 8.68 4.25 -4.39
CA TYR A 34 7.60 5.21 -4.60
C TYR A 34 8.16 6.60 -4.94
N TYR A 35 7.94 7.04 -6.18
CA TYR A 35 8.53 8.26 -6.71
C TYR A 35 7.66 8.86 -7.81
N LEU A 36 8.04 10.07 -8.26
CA LEU A 36 7.45 10.68 -9.46
C LEU A 36 8.35 10.44 -10.67
N ASP A 37 7.76 9.96 -11.75
CA ASP A 37 8.35 9.83 -13.08
C ASP A 37 7.60 10.78 -14.02
N GLY A 38 8.14 12.00 -14.18
CA GLY A 38 7.43 13.10 -14.83
C GLY A 38 6.18 13.51 -14.06
N ASP A 39 5.01 13.39 -14.68
CA ASP A 39 3.71 13.70 -14.08
C ASP A 39 3.03 12.48 -13.42
N GLU A 40 3.67 11.31 -13.51
CA GLU A 40 3.13 10.07 -12.97
C GLU A 40 3.77 9.71 -11.63
N LEU A 41 2.93 9.29 -10.71
CA LEU A 41 3.33 8.57 -9.51
C LEU A 41 3.58 7.12 -9.90
N VAL A 42 4.76 6.63 -9.56
CA VAL A 42 5.15 5.22 -9.72
C VAL A 42 5.20 4.59 -8.33
N TRP A 43 4.56 3.44 -8.20
CA TRP A 43 4.72 2.55 -7.06
C TRP A 43 5.23 1.21 -7.58
N ASP A 44 6.38 0.78 -7.08
CA ASP A 44 7.04 -0.47 -7.45
C ASP A 44 7.59 -1.14 -6.18
N ARG A 45 6.77 -2.02 -5.59
CA ARG A 45 7.11 -2.70 -4.33
C ARG A 45 6.53 -4.11 -4.29
N THR A 46 7.17 -5.00 -3.55
CA THR A 46 6.63 -6.32 -3.25
C THR A 46 5.78 -6.34 -1.98
N PHE A 47 4.80 -7.24 -1.94
CA PHE A 47 4.01 -7.55 -0.75
C PHE A 47 4.04 -9.05 -0.45
N GLY A 48 4.56 -9.42 0.73
CA GLY A 48 4.51 -10.79 1.25
C GLY A 48 3.29 -11.10 2.14
N ARG A 49 2.49 -10.09 2.50
CA ARG A 49 1.29 -10.30 3.34
C ARG A 49 0.09 -10.73 2.47
N LEU A 50 -0.79 -11.55 3.02
CA LEU A 50 -1.94 -12.12 2.29
C LEU A 50 -2.90 -11.06 1.72
N ARG A 51 -3.17 -9.98 2.45
CA ARG A 51 -4.13 -8.93 2.06
C ARG A 51 -3.46 -7.57 2.18
N ASN A 52 -3.42 -6.83 1.07
CA ASN A 52 -2.78 -5.52 0.99
C ASN A 52 -3.71 -4.53 0.31
N THR A 53 -3.72 -3.30 0.79
CA THR A 53 -4.46 -2.21 0.16
C THR A 53 -3.52 -1.04 -0.07
N VAL A 54 -3.44 -0.55 -1.30
CA VAL A 54 -2.81 0.72 -1.63
C VAL A 54 -3.92 1.73 -1.89
N VAL A 55 -3.92 2.85 -1.17
CA VAL A 55 -4.87 3.95 -1.41
C VAL A 55 -4.09 5.12 -1.99
N LEU A 56 -4.46 5.55 -3.19
CA LEU A 56 -3.83 6.69 -3.83
C LEU A 56 -4.17 7.99 -3.08
N PRO A 57 -3.29 9.00 -3.13
CA PRO A 57 -3.60 10.29 -2.54
C PRO A 57 -4.85 10.92 -3.19
N PRO A 58 -5.57 11.82 -2.48
CA PRO A 58 -6.70 12.54 -3.05
C PRO A 58 -6.35 13.21 -4.38
N GLY A 59 -7.28 13.14 -5.33
CA GLY A 59 -7.09 13.72 -6.67
C GLY A 59 -6.20 12.91 -7.60
N TRP A 60 -5.73 11.72 -7.22
CA TRP A 60 -5.01 10.82 -8.12
C TRP A 60 -5.91 9.73 -8.70
N TYR A 61 -5.55 9.21 -9.86
CA TYR A 61 -6.19 8.07 -10.51
C TYR A 61 -5.15 7.13 -11.13
N LEU A 62 -5.46 5.83 -11.21
CA LEU A 62 -4.57 4.84 -11.81
C LEU A 62 -4.48 5.02 -13.34
N THR A 63 -3.26 4.96 -13.86
CA THR A 63 -2.98 4.92 -15.31
C THR A 63 -2.46 3.55 -15.76
N GLY A 64 -1.92 2.75 -14.84
CA GLY A 64 -1.51 1.38 -15.11
C GLY A 64 -1.39 0.56 -13.84
N LEU A 65 -1.63 -0.74 -13.96
CA LEU A 65 -1.50 -1.73 -12.89
C LEU A 65 -1.06 -3.06 -13.48
N ALA A 66 0.04 -3.62 -12.98
CA ALA A 66 0.60 -4.88 -13.48
C ALA A 66 0.22 -6.11 -12.63
N SER A 67 -0.59 -5.93 -11.58
CA SER A 67 -0.96 -6.99 -10.63
C SER A 67 -2.48 -7.17 -10.58
N PRO A 68 -3.00 -8.41 -10.50
CA PRO A 68 -4.43 -8.63 -10.27
C PRO A 68 -4.89 -7.97 -8.97
N ALA A 69 -5.92 -7.14 -9.04
CA ALA A 69 -6.46 -6.42 -7.91
C ALA A 69 -7.94 -6.09 -8.10
N THR A 70 -8.62 -5.81 -6.98
CA THR A 70 -9.91 -5.13 -6.98
C THR A 70 -9.67 -3.63 -6.85
N ILE A 71 -10.23 -2.84 -7.76
CA ILE A 71 -10.13 -1.38 -7.75
C ILE A 71 -11.48 -0.80 -7.33
N GLU A 72 -11.46 0.11 -6.36
CA GLU A 72 -12.65 0.78 -5.84
C GLU A 72 -12.39 2.29 -5.72
N THR A 73 -13.42 3.10 -5.95
CA THR A 73 -13.40 4.51 -5.52
C THR A 73 -14.04 4.59 -4.13
N LEU A 74 -13.25 4.98 -3.15
CA LEU A 74 -13.71 5.15 -1.77
C LEU A 74 -14.73 6.30 -1.68
N PRO A 75 -15.55 6.34 -0.60
CA PRO A 75 -16.54 7.41 -0.41
C PRO A 75 -15.97 8.84 -0.44
N ASP A 76 -14.68 9.00 -0.12
CA ASP A 76 -13.97 10.28 -0.17
C ASP A 76 -13.30 10.59 -1.53
N GLY A 77 -13.59 9.77 -2.55
CA GLY A 77 -13.11 9.94 -3.92
C GLY A 77 -11.70 9.41 -4.19
N ARG A 78 -10.99 8.86 -3.19
CA ARG A 78 -9.69 8.22 -3.40
C ARG A 78 -9.83 6.87 -4.09
N VAL A 79 -8.82 6.50 -4.87
CA VAL A 79 -8.75 5.17 -5.49
C VAL A 79 -8.07 4.19 -4.55
N SER A 80 -8.75 3.09 -4.24
CA SER A 80 -8.24 1.95 -3.49
C SER A 80 -7.90 0.80 -4.43
N VAL A 81 -6.74 0.18 -4.21
CA VAL A 81 -6.26 -1.01 -4.92
C VAL A 81 -6.07 -2.10 -3.90
N TYR A 82 -6.93 -3.11 -3.93
CA TYR A 82 -6.91 -4.24 -3.02
C TYR A 82 -6.30 -5.47 -3.71
N ILE A 83 -5.21 -5.98 -3.14
CA ILE A 83 -4.42 -7.09 -3.66
C ILE A 83 -4.49 -8.25 -2.67
N VAL A 84 -4.81 -9.44 -3.17
CA VAL A 84 -4.70 -10.70 -2.44
C VAL A 84 -3.47 -11.45 -2.94
N ASN A 85 -2.53 -11.74 -2.05
CA ASN A 85 -1.39 -12.60 -2.34
C ASN A 85 -1.61 -13.98 -1.69
N PRO A 86 -2.14 -14.98 -2.42
CA PRO A 86 -2.38 -16.32 -1.87
C PRO A 86 -1.12 -17.19 -1.79
N ARG A 87 0.05 -16.66 -2.19
CA ARG A 87 1.30 -17.42 -2.28
C ARG A 87 2.08 -17.35 -0.97
N ASN A 88 3.03 -18.26 -0.81
CA ASN A 88 3.99 -18.26 0.30
C ASN A 88 5.24 -17.39 0.00
N ASP A 89 5.26 -16.68 -1.13
CA ASP A 89 6.30 -15.75 -1.55
C ASP A 89 5.73 -14.34 -1.79
N ASP A 90 6.57 -13.44 -2.28
CA ASP A 90 6.22 -12.04 -2.55
C ASP A 90 5.49 -11.87 -3.90
N VAL A 91 4.48 -10.99 -3.91
CA VAL A 91 3.91 -10.47 -5.17
C VAL A 91 4.46 -9.08 -5.44
N ARG A 92 5.02 -8.84 -6.63
CA ARG A 92 5.35 -7.49 -7.08
C ARG A 92 4.07 -6.74 -7.43
N VAL A 93 3.90 -5.57 -6.81
CA VAL A 93 2.85 -4.60 -7.10
C VAL A 93 3.48 -3.40 -7.79
N TYR A 94 3.24 -3.32 -9.09
CA TYR A 94 3.65 -2.18 -9.92
C TYR A 94 2.40 -1.44 -10.39
N LEU A 95 2.31 -0.16 -10.04
CA LEU A 95 1.25 0.72 -10.52
C LEU A 95 1.79 2.10 -10.91
N ARG A 96 1.10 2.73 -11.85
CA ARG A 96 1.29 4.12 -12.21
C ARG A 96 -0.02 4.88 -11.99
N ALA A 97 0.09 6.14 -11.59
CA ALA A 97 -1.05 7.00 -11.34
C ALA A 97 -0.74 8.43 -11.79
N ARG A 98 -1.78 9.20 -12.12
CA ARG A 98 -1.68 10.63 -12.43
C ARG A 98 -2.59 11.45 -11.54
N ARG A 99 -2.25 12.73 -11.39
CA ARG A 99 -3.17 13.72 -10.83
C ARG A 99 -4.29 13.93 -11.83
N ARG A 100 -5.53 13.94 -11.35
CA ARG A 100 -6.66 14.45 -12.11
C ARG A 100 -6.37 15.92 -12.43
N PRO A 101 -6.63 16.37 -13.66
CA PRO A 101 -6.61 17.80 -13.93
C PRO A 101 -7.57 18.48 -12.96
N ALA A 102 -7.19 19.67 -12.46
CA ALA A 102 -8.12 20.48 -11.70
C ALA A 102 -9.35 20.71 -12.60
N SER A 103 -10.54 20.35 -12.12
CA SER A 103 -11.76 20.73 -12.83
C SER A 103 -11.78 22.26 -12.89
N GLU A 104 -11.71 22.84 -14.09
CA GLU A 104 -12.09 24.24 -14.26
C GLU A 104 -13.54 24.36 -13.78
N LYS A 105 -13.77 25.34 -12.88
CA LYS A 105 -15.10 25.72 -12.44
C LYS A 105 -15.78 26.57 -13.49
#